data_AF-A0A0X3YCP2-F1
#
_entry.id   AF-A0A0X3YCP2-F1
#
_cell.length_a   1.000
_cell.length_b   1.000
_cell.length_c   1.000
_cell.angle_alpha   90.00
_cell.angle_beta   90.00
_cell.angle_gamma   90.00
#
_symmetry.space_group_name_H-M   'P 1'
#
loop_
_entity.id
_entity.type
_entity.pdbx_description
1 polymer ?
#
loop_
_entity_poly.entity_id
_entity_poly.type
_entity_poly.pdbx_seq_one_letter_code
_entity_poly.pdbx_strand_id
1 'polypeptide(L)'
;MTQLLRLFTVVWLVVCSLVLPVSAAMAAATPAPVSAIGYYQLTEQDLARLQQQAEFASLPPAQFAQLKTLQQQIFRNQRIMSVALDSIGFAASIDKTALPPDAAEQAKLRQLVFNNSFKAGHWPEQAPLPLNLQPSSRCGCAPEIVKQERFTNFSYGFVPYWQSGTNQITFSAFNRIGLYSFTLGDDNQLLSPPNWRNNRHFNDFINTAQAHNTYLDIVITAFDRISYREVDLHRLRQQLVTELTTPMAGFALNNLQPWLSFGASSRRTLADGITFNLDLTALTAAEQLNFITFLRELRLDLKLPPQATNTDGYFINLKVPAKAVLSGAKLPEEIANSMPALTLYNSDTLYAPDKLTALAPLVNLLLVQFDHSIEAKLSSHVPSGQDKYPFRREMKLLKSAIDAMPDTDKANLLLEKILPLFEVLPLQQSGQLATQDLRNDLTYANWNFSGAAFWTLPLTSSQYAEVQRAFAIQDSYGYQQYMQQICDRVCPKRWFWRLVLVLLLLAVAALYLLATLFYYPLQRWLEHPAMLYGVPGVFTIGLLLILSCDPYWHQFQALILVAVLAFVVLGLMLYRRLQQKREHYP
;
A
#
# COMPACT_ATOMS: atom_id res chain seq x y z
N MET A 1 -44.92 -28.12 21.34
CA MET A 1 -44.34 -28.47 20.01
C MET A 1 -44.58 -27.37 18.96
N THR A 2 -45.81 -26.91 18.75
CA THR A 2 -46.18 -25.88 17.76
C THR A 2 -45.60 -24.47 18.02
N GLN A 3 -45.42 -24.06 19.27
CA GLN A 3 -44.80 -22.75 19.59
C GLN A 3 -43.28 -22.74 19.38
N LEU A 4 -42.59 -23.84 19.68
CA LEU A 4 -41.15 -24.00 19.43
C LEU A 4 -40.83 -24.08 17.93
N LEU A 5 -41.67 -24.77 17.15
CA LEU A 5 -41.54 -24.82 15.69
C LEU A 5 -41.73 -23.44 15.06
N ARG A 6 -42.68 -22.64 15.57
CA ARG A 6 -42.90 -21.25 15.16
C ARG A 6 -41.74 -20.33 15.53
N LEU A 7 -41.16 -20.49 16.72
CA LEU A 7 -39.96 -19.74 17.12
C LEU A 7 -38.78 -20.08 16.19
N PHE A 8 -38.63 -21.35 15.84
CA PHE A 8 -37.56 -21.81 14.94
C PHE A 8 -37.76 -21.35 13.50
N THR A 9 -38.99 -21.38 12.97
CA THR A 9 -39.27 -20.81 11.63
C THR A 9 -39.05 -19.30 11.61
N VAL A 10 -39.38 -18.59 12.68
CA VAL A 10 -39.12 -17.15 12.79
C VAL A 10 -37.61 -16.87 12.87
N VAL A 11 -36.84 -17.62 13.66
CA VAL A 11 -35.37 -17.46 13.72
C VAL A 11 -34.72 -17.84 12.38
N TRP A 12 -35.16 -18.91 11.73
CA TRP A 12 -34.62 -19.34 10.43
C TRP A 12 -35.01 -18.39 9.30
N LEU A 13 -36.24 -17.86 9.31
CA LEU A 13 -36.66 -16.80 8.39
C LEU A 13 -35.91 -15.49 8.65
N VAL A 14 -35.66 -15.11 9.91
CA VAL A 14 -34.87 -13.92 10.24
C VAL A 14 -33.42 -14.10 9.78
N VAL A 15 -32.82 -15.27 9.99
CA VAL A 15 -31.47 -15.60 9.50
C VAL A 15 -31.42 -15.64 7.96
N CYS A 16 -32.41 -16.22 7.27
CA CYS A 16 -32.47 -16.20 5.81
C CYS A 16 -32.76 -14.80 5.24
N SER A 17 -33.58 -13.99 5.92
CA SER A 17 -33.88 -12.61 5.51
C SER A 17 -32.69 -11.67 5.72
N LEU A 18 -31.83 -11.96 6.71
CA LEU A 18 -30.58 -11.25 6.95
C LEU A 18 -29.45 -11.66 5.98
N VAL A 19 -29.57 -12.82 5.31
CA VAL A 19 -28.56 -13.36 4.38
C VAL A 19 -28.86 -13.04 2.91
N LEU A 20 -30.08 -12.61 2.57
CA LEU A 20 -30.39 -12.11 1.23
C LEU A 20 -30.00 -10.63 1.11
N PRO A 21 -28.99 -10.27 0.30
CA PRO A 21 -28.62 -8.88 0.14
C PRO A 21 -29.73 -8.16 -0.63
N VAL A 22 -30.44 -7.25 0.04
CA VAL A 22 -31.18 -6.19 -0.64
C VAL A 22 -30.14 -5.39 -1.42
N SER A 23 -29.99 -5.70 -2.70
CA SER A 23 -29.16 -4.94 -3.62
C SER A 23 -29.87 -3.62 -3.88
N ALA A 24 -29.70 -2.67 -2.96
CA ALA A 24 -29.90 -1.28 -3.29
C ALA A 24 -28.82 -0.93 -4.31
N ALA A 25 -29.18 -0.98 -5.60
CA ALA A 25 -28.41 -0.36 -6.65
C ALA A 25 -28.42 1.16 -6.39
N MET A 26 -27.52 1.62 -5.53
CA MET A 26 -27.15 3.03 -5.53
C MET A 26 -26.50 3.25 -6.89
N ALA A 27 -27.23 3.93 -7.77
CA ALA A 27 -26.68 4.48 -8.99
C ALA A 27 -25.47 5.31 -8.57
N ALA A 28 -24.26 4.81 -8.86
CA ALA A 28 -23.05 5.58 -8.74
C ALA A 28 -23.27 6.83 -9.59
N ALA A 29 -23.15 8.01 -8.97
CA ALA A 29 -23.14 9.26 -9.70
C ALA A 29 -22.04 9.13 -10.76
N THR A 30 -22.44 9.06 -12.02
CA THR A 30 -21.51 9.13 -13.15
C THR A 30 -20.76 10.44 -12.98
N PRO A 31 -19.42 10.43 -12.80
CA PRO A 31 -18.67 11.66 -12.72
C PRO A 31 -18.97 12.45 -13.99
N ALA A 32 -19.36 13.72 -13.82
CA ALA A 32 -19.60 14.62 -14.93
C ALA A 32 -18.39 14.54 -15.87
N PRO A 33 -18.58 14.33 -17.19
CA PRO A 33 -17.48 14.21 -18.13
C PRO A 33 -16.74 15.54 -18.14
N VAL A 34 -15.61 15.60 -17.43
CA VAL A 34 -14.66 16.69 -17.55
C VAL A 34 -14.21 16.66 -19.00
N SER A 35 -14.61 17.68 -19.76
CA SER A 35 -14.28 17.88 -21.16
C SER A 35 -12.78 18.13 -21.31
N ALA A 36 -11.99 17.06 -21.26
CA ALA A 36 -10.60 17.13 -21.69
C ALA A 36 -10.60 17.46 -23.18
N ILE A 37 -10.06 18.63 -23.53
CA ILE A 37 -9.79 19.03 -24.91
C ILE A 37 -8.51 18.27 -25.34
N GLY A 38 -8.65 16.96 -25.54
CA GLY A 38 -7.59 16.04 -25.97
C GLY A 38 -6.96 15.14 -24.89
N TYR A 39 -6.25 14.12 -25.35
CA TYR A 39 -5.57 13.11 -24.56
C TYR A 39 -4.37 12.51 -25.29
N TYR A 40 -3.57 11.73 -24.59
CA TYR A 40 -2.43 11.04 -25.18
C TYR A 40 -2.63 9.52 -25.11
N GLN A 41 -2.53 8.84 -26.24
CA GLN A 41 -2.61 7.39 -26.33
C GLN A 41 -1.72 6.89 -27.48
N LEU A 42 -0.88 5.89 -27.20
CA LEU A 42 -0.10 5.20 -28.23
C LEU A 42 -0.88 3.99 -28.76
N THR A 43 -1.41 4.11 -29.97
CA THR A 43 -2.04 2.98 -30.67
C THR A 43 -0.98 2.13 -31.40
N GLU A 44 -1.38 0.95 -31.88
CA GLU A 44 -0.53 0.13 -32.74
C GLU A 44 -0.10 0.86 -34.03
N GLN A 45 -1.02 1.64 -34.61
CA GLN A 45 -0.73 2.46 -35.79
C GLN A 45 0.25 3.59 -35.47
N ASP A 46 0.17 4.19 -34.28
CA ASP A 46 1.12 5.23 -33.85
C ASP A 46 2.53 4.66 -33.70
N LEU A 47 2.66 3.46 -33.10
CA LEU A 47 3.94 2.77 -33.00
C LEU A 47 4.49 2.41 -34.38
N ALA A 48 3.68 1.87 -35.29
CA ALA A 48 4.11 1.58 -36.66
C ALA A 48 4.59 2.83 -37.41
N ARG A 49 3.91 3.97 -37.23
CA ARG A 49 4.33 5.26 -37.80
C ARG A 49 5.64 5.76 -37.19
N LEU A 50 5.79 5.68 -35.87
CA LEU A 50 7.04 6.04 -35.19
C LEU A 50 8.21 5.20 -35.72
N GLN A 51 8.04 3.88 -35.88
CA GLN A 51 9.09 2.99 -36.39
C GLN A 51 9.57 3.34 -37.81
N GLN A 52 8.72 3.97 -38.63
CA GLN A 52 9.08 4.43 -39.97
C GLN A 52 9.86 5.76 -39.99
N GLN A 53 9.91 6.49 -38.87
CA GLN A 53 10.67 7.73 -38.76
C GLN A 53 12.17 7.43 -38.61
N ALA A 54 13.01 8.22 -39.29
CA ALA A 54 14.46 8.00 -39.33
C ALA A 54 15.08 8.02 -37.92
N GLU A 55 14.57 8.88 -37.03
CA GLU A 55 15.00 8.98 -35.64
C GLU A 55 14.80 7.66 -34.87
N PHE A 56 13.65 7.01 -35.05
CA PHE A 56 13.34 5.74 -34.37
C PHE A 56 13.96 4.53 -35.05
N ALA A 57 14.17 4.58 -36.37
CA ALA A 57 14.85 3.53 -37.11
C ALA A 57 16.30 3.33 -36.64
N SER A 58 16.91 4.38 -36.07
CA SER A 58 18.26 4.33 -35.49
C SER A 58 18.30 3.78 -34.06
N LEU A 59 17.16 3.68 -33.37
CA LEU A 59 17.13 3.21 -31.98
C LEU A 59 17.31 1.68 -31.89
N PRO A 60 18.01 1.19 -30.85
CA PRO A 60 18.06 -0.23 -30.56
C PRO A 60 16.65 -0.83 -30.43
N PRO A 61 16.37 -2.02 -31.00
CA PRO A 61 15.05 -2.65 -30.93
C PRO A 61 14.48 -2.79 -29.50
N ALA A 62 15.37 -2.98 -28.52
CA ALA A 62 15.00 -3.06 -27.11
C ALA A 62 14.41 -1.74 -26.57
N GLN A 63 14.94 -0.58 -26.96
CA GLN A 63 14.42 0.72 -26.51
C GLN A 63 13.06 1.01 -27.14
N PHE A 64 12.89 0.69 -28.43
CA PHE A 64 11.59 0.82 -29.09
C PHE A 64 10.54 -0.11 -28.47
N ALA A 65 10.93 -1.34 -28.12
CA ALA A 65 10.05 -2.30 -27.46
C ALA A 65 9.51 -1.80 -26.09
N GLN A 66 10.21 -0.88 -25.40
CA GLN A 66 9.72 -0.30 -24.15
C GLN A 66 8.43 0.50 -24.35
N LEU A 67 8.28 1.22 -25.47
CA LEU A 67 7.06 1.99 -25.79
C LEU A 67 5.83 1.09 -25.91
N LYS A 68 6.02 -0.18 -26.30
CA LYS A 68 4.94 -1.16 -26.38
C LYS A 68 4.28 -1.41 -25.01
N THR A 69 4.98 -1.18 -23.91
CA THR A 69 4.40 -1.33 -22.56
C THR A 69 3.36 -0.25 -22.25
N LEU A 70 3.42 0.90 -22.92
CA LEU A 70 2.44 1.99 -22.81
C LEU A 70 1.36 1.94 -23.90
N GLN A 71 1.38 0.92 -24.76
CA GLN A 71 0.42 0.77 -25.85
C GLN A 71 -1.00 0.67 -25.29
N GLN A 72 -1.95 1.35 -25.96
CA GLN A 72 -3.36 1.47 -25.58
C GLN A 72 -3.64 2.16 -24.24
N GLN A 73 -2.63 2.57 -23.47
CA GLN A 73 -2.83 3.33 -22.25
C GLN A 73 -3.22 4.78 -22.57
N ILE A 74 -4.19 5.30 -21.82
CA ILE A 74 -4.71 6.66 -21.99
C ILE A 74 -4.13 7.55 -20.90
N PHE A 75 -3.49 8.64 -21.31
CA PHE A 75 -2.94 9.66 -20.42
C PHE A 75 -3.69 10.98 -20.57
N ARG A 76 -4.10 11.55 -19.43
CA ARG A 76 -4.90 12.79 -19.38
C ARG A 76 -4.14 14.00 -19.89
N ASN A 77 -2.83 14.04 -19.65
CA ASN A 77 -1.98 15.15 -20.04
C ASN A 77 -0.58 14.65 -20.39
N GLN A 78 0.18 15.52 -21.04
CA GLN A 78 1.55 15.24 -21.47
C GLN A 78 2.48 14.91 -20.30
N ARG A 79 2.26 15.51 -19.13
CA ARG A 79 3.13 15.35 -17.96
C ARG A 79 3.03 13.96 -17.34
N ILE A 80 1.83 13.39 -17.22
CA ILE A 80 1.66 11.99 -16.80
C ILE A 80 2.33 11.06 -17.82
N MET A 81 2.15 11.33 -19.11
CA MET A 81 2.82 10.53 -20.15
C MET A 81 4.35 10.65 -20.06
N SER A 82 4.89 11.83 -19.75
CA SER A 82 6.32 12.02 -19.50
C SER A 82 6.79 11.15 -18.34
N VAL A 83 6.10 11.16 -17.21
CA VAL A 83 6.44 10.28 -16.06
C VAL A 83 6.35 8.80 -16.45
N ALA A 84 5.39 8.43 -17.31
CA ALA A 84 5.29 7.07 -17.84
C ALA A 84 6.50 6.69 -18.68
N LEU A 85 6.95 7.58 -19.58
CA LEU A 85 8.17 7.40 -20.38
C LEU A 85 9.42 7.29 -19.49
N ASP A 86 9.51 8.13 -18.45
CA ASP A 86 10.60 8.07 -17.47
C ASP A 86 10.59 6.73 -16.71
N SER A 87 9.41 6.25 -16.30
CA SER A 87 9.27 5.00 -15.54
C SER A 87 9.69 3.75 -16.31
N ILE A 88 9.63 3.78 -17.64
CA ILE A 88 10.08 2.67 -18.51
C ILE A 88 11.50 2.88 -19.02
N GLY A 89 12.14 4.02 -18.70
CA GLY A 89 13.49 4.36 -19.18
C GLY A 89 13.56 4.66 -20.66
N PHE A 90 12.47 5.17 -21.25
CA PHE A 90 12.46 5.50 -22.66
C PHE A 90 13.46 6.63 -22.98
N ALA A 91 14.27 6.40 -24.01
CA ALA A 91 15.37 7.24 -24.44
C ALA A 91 16.49 7.42 -23.38
N ALA A 92 16.54 6.60 -22.33
CA ALA A 92 17.71 6.50 -21.45
C ALA A 92 18.62 5.35 -21.91
N SER A 93 19.93 5.44 -21.66
CA SER A 93 20.83 4.31 -21.95
C SER A 93 20.60 3.18 -20.96
N ILE A 94 20.11 2.06 -21.47
CA ILE A 94 19.94 0.79 -20.72
C ILE A 94 21.24 -0.02 -20.76
N ASP A 95 22.06 0.21 -21.78
CA ASP A 95 23.31 -0.50 -22.02
C ASP A 95 24.49 0.38 -21.61
N LYS A 96 25.23 -0.05 -20.59
CA LYS A 96 26.44 0.65 -20.12
C LYS A 96 27.51 0.81 -21.20
N THR A 97 27.42 0.05 -22.29
CA THR A 97 28.37 0.08 -23.41
C THR A 97 27.90 0.96 -24.58
N ALA A 98 26.62 1.34 -24.63
CA ALA A 98 26.08 2.22 -25.65
C ALA A 98 26.13 3.68 -25.16
N LEU A 99 26.61 4.59 -26.02
CA LEU A 99 26.50 6.02 -25.73
C LEU A 99 25.01 6.38 -25.60
N PRO A 100 24.55 6.96 -24.47
CA PRO A 100 23.20 7.47 -24.39
C PRO A 100 22.97 8.51 -25.49
N PRO A 101 21.77 8.55 -26.10
CA PRO A 101 21.38 9.71 -26.89
C PRO A 101 21.55 10.97 -26.05
N ASP A 102 22.04 12.05 -26.65
CA ASP A 102 22.24 13.29 -25.92
C ASP A 102 20.89 13.88 -25.45
N ALA A 103 20.92 14.82 -24.51
CA ALA A 103 19.70 15.37 -23.93
C ALA A 103 18.77 16.03 -24.98
N ALA A 104 19.33 16.56 -26.07
CA ALA A 104 18.56 17.18 -27.14
C ALA A 104 17.87 16.12 -28.01
N GLU A 105 18.56 15.03 -28.31
CA GLU A 105 18.03 13.88 -29.01
C GLU A 105 16.93 13.18 -28.20
N GLN A 106 17.14 12.99 -26.88
CA GLN A 106 16.11 12.48 -25.98
C GLN A 106 14.85 13.36 -25.98
N ALA A 107 15.03 14.68 -25.88
CA ALA A 107 13.92 15.63 -25.94
C ALA A 107 13.19 15.55 -27.29
N LYS A 108 13.93 15.43 -28.39
CA LYS A 108 13.37 15.27 -29.74
C LYS A 108 12.54 13.98 -29.86
N LEU A 109 13.08 12.84 -29.41
CA LEU A 109 12.38 11.56 -29.42
C LEU A 109 11.10 11.61 -28.60
N ARG A 110 11.15 12.18 -27.38
CA ARG A 110 9.96 12.36 -26.53
C ARG A 110 8.92 13.25 -27.20
N GLN A 111 9.33 14.34 -27.84
CA GLN A 111 8.42 15.22 -28.57
C GLN A 111 7.72 14.50 -29.73
N LEU A 112 8.43 13.63 -30.46
CA LEU A 112 7.83 12.80 -31.51
C LEU A 112 6.80 11.82 -30.94
N VAL A 113 7.08 11.21 -29.79
CA VAL A 113 6.11 10.36 -29.09
C VAL A 113 4.87 11.16 -28.68
N PHE A 114 5.04 12.36 -28.11
CA PHE A 114 3.91 13.23 -27.73
C PHE A 114 3.06 13.64 -28.93
N ASN A 115 3.69 14.06 -30.02
CA ASN A 115 2.99 14.49 -31.23
C ASN A 115 2.17 13.35 -31.87
N ASN A 116 2.71 12.12 -31.88
CA ASN A 116 2.00 10.97 -32.45
C ASN A 116 0.90 10.41 -31.54
N SER A 117 1.05 10.58 -30.22
CA SER A 117 0.09 10.07 -29.24
C SER A 117 -1.07 11.03 -28.96
N PHE A 118 -0.93 12.33 -29.22
CA PHE A 118 -2.00 13.29 -29.00
C PHE A 118 -3.22 13.00 -29.88
N LYS A 119 -4.40 12.90 -29.25
CA LYS A 119 -5.70 12.75 -29.89
C LYS A 119 -6.60 13.89 -29.42
N ALA A 120 -7.21 14.60 -30.37
CA ALA A 120 -8.19 15.64 -30.06
C ALA A 120 -9.55 15.01 -29.69
N GLY A 121 -10.29 15.70 -28.82
CA GLY A 121 -11.65 15.31 -28.42
C GLY A 121 -11.73 14.48 -27.15
N HIS A 122 -12.89 13.86 -26.93
CA HIS A 122 -13.19 13.08 -25.74
C HIS A 122 -12.47 11.73 -25.76
N TRP A 123 -12.20 11.22 -24.57
CA TRP A 123 -11.58 9.91 -24.41
C TRP A 123 -12.56 8.83 -24.87
N PRO A 124 -12.07 7.78 -25.56
CA PRO A 124 -12.94 6.71 -26.02
C PRO A 124 -13.59 6.02 -24.80
N GLU A 125 -14.89 5.73 -24.90
CA GLU A 125 -15.60 4.94 -23.88
C GLU A 125 -15.13 3.48 -23.81
N GLN A 126 -14.40 3.01 -24.83
CA GLN A 126 -13.75 1.70 -24.83
C GLN A 126 -12.86 1.61 -23.58
N ALA A 127 -13.27 0.71 -22.69
CA ALA A 127 -12.83 0.68 -21.31
C ALA A 127 -11.29 0.64 -21.23
N PRO A 128 -10.65 1.55 -20.45
CA PRO A 128 -9.24 1.44 -20.17
C PRO A 128 -8.96 0.06 -19.55
N LEU A 129 -7.81 -0.52 -19.89
CA LEU A 129 -7.45 -1.85 -19.38
C LEU A 129 -7.42 -1.80 -17.85
N PRO A 130 -8.11 -2.74 -17.16
CA PRO A 130 -8.02 -2.82 -15.71
C PRO A 130 -6.57 -3.13 -15.30
N LEU A 131 -6.16 -2.58 -14.16
CA LEU A 131 -4.87 -2.92 -13.59
C LEU A 131 -4.90 -4.38 -13.11
N ASN A 132 -4.02 -5.22 -13.63
CA ASN A 132 -3.96 -6.64 -13.28
C ASN A 132 -2.67 -6.95 -12.49
N LEU A 133 -2.79 -6.84 -11.17
CA LEU A 133 -1.73 -7.22 -10.23
C LEU A 133 -2.02 -8.60 -9.67
N GLN A 134 -1.12 -9.54 -9.92
CA GLN A 134 -1.23 -10.90 -9.42
C GLN A 134 -0.18 -11.17 -8.35
N PRO A 135 -0.49 -11.97 -7.31
CA PRO A 135 0.51 -12.36 -6.33
C PRO A 135 1.59 -13.24 -6.99
N SER A 136 2.83 -13.08 -6.55
CA SER A 136 3.90 -14.02 -6.89
C SER A 136 3.66 -15.41 -6.31
N SER A 137 4.38 -16.43 -6.79
CA SER A 137 4.23 -17.79 -6.29
C SER A 137 4.56 -17.87 -4.79
N ARG A 138 3.66 -18.43 -3.98
CA ARG A 138 3.79 -18.49 -2.51
C ARG A 138 3.84 -17.12 -1.82
N CYS A 139 3.14 -16.13 -2.37
CA CYS A 139 2.97 -14.85 -1.70
C CYS A 139 2.04 -15.00 -0.49
N GLY A 140 2.59 -14.87 0.72
CA GLY A 140 1.80 -14.75 1.94
C GLY A 140 1.25 -13.35 2.17
N CYS A 141 0.97 -13.03 3.43
CA CYS A 141 0.57 -11.69 3.83
C CYS A 141 1.77 -10.82 4.18
N ALA A 142 1.63 -9.51 4.01
CA ALA A 142 2.59 -8.53 4.48
C ALA A 142 2.80 -8.64 5.99
N PRO A 143 4.05 -8.47 6.47
CA PRO A 143 4.35 -8.51 7.90
C PRO A 143 3.60 -7.40 8.63
N GLU A 144 3.35 -7.64 9.91
CA GLU A 144 2.79 -6.61 10.79
C GLU A 144 3.76 -5.43 10.92
N ILE A 145 3.19 -4.24 11.01
CA ILE A 145 3.94 -3.00 11.26
C ILE A 145 4.31 -3.00 12.74
N VAL A 146 5.55 -3.35 13.04
CA VAL A 146 6.06 -3.44 14.42
C VAL A 146 7.16 -2.41 14.63
N LYS A 147 7.18 -1.81 15.82
CA LYS A 147 8.34 -1.02 16.25
C LYS A 147 9.47 -2.00 16.57
N GLN A 148 10.47 -2.06 15.72
CA GLN A 148 11.76 -2.70 16.02
C GLN A 148 12.54 -1.80 17.00
N GLU A 149 13.67 -2.27 17.53
CA GLU A 149 14.46 -1.65 18.61
C GLU A 149 14.45 -0.11 18.62
N ARG A 150 14.56 0.52 17.43
CA ARG A 150 14.49 1.98 17.28
C ARG A 150 13.37 2.49 16.38
N PHE A 151 13.10 1.85 15.25
CA PHE A 151 12.18 2.35 14.22
C PHE A 151 11.14 1.32 13.80
N THR A 152 10.09 1.80 13.13
CA THR A 152 9.06 0.90 12.57
C THR A 152 9.53 0.32 11.24
N ASN A 153 9.09 -0.87 10.85
CA ASN A 153 9.54 -1.56 9.63
C ASN A 153 8.61 -1.34 8.42
N PHE A 154 8.44 -0.09 7.95
CA PHE A 154 7.59 0.16 6.78
C PHE A 154 8.27 -0.23 5.46
N SER A 155 7.46 -0.79 4.57
CA SER A 155 7.80 -1.07 3.19
C SER A 155 6.68 -0.56 2.28
N TYR A 156 7.03 0.34 1.38
CA TYR A 156 6.07 1.04 0.52
C TYR A 156 6.42 0.87 -0.96
N GLY A 157 5.48 0.50 -1.82
CA GLY A 157 5.73 0.36 -3.25
C GLY A 157 4.80 1.19 -4.12
N PHE A 158 5.33 1.97 -5.05
CA PHE A 158 4.51 2.70 -6.01
C PHE A 158 4.15 1.85 -7.23
N VAL A 159 2.86 1.82 -7.58
CA VAL A 159 2.32 1.12 -8.74
C VAL A 159 1.71 2.15 -9.69
N PRO A 160 2.29 2.40 -10.86
CA PRO A 160 1.68 3.27 -11.85
C PRO A 160 0.46 2.61 -12.51
N TYR A 161 -0.59 3.39 -12.79
CA TYR A 161 -1.84 2.89 -13.36
C TYR A 161 -1.70 2.41 -14.81
N TRP A 162 -0.68 2.90 -15.52
CA TRP A 162 -0.40 2.56 -16.93
C TRP A 162 0.39 1.27 -17.10
N GLN A 163 0.53 0.47 -16.05
CA GLN A 163 1.07 -0.87 -16.17
C GLN A 163 0.20 -1.72 -17.11
N SER A 164 0.83 -2.33 -18.10
CA SER A 164 0.18 -3.27 -19.03
C SER A 164 0.49 -4.72 -18.65
N GLY A 165 -0.41 -5.62 -19.07
CA GLY A 165 -0.24 -7.06 -18.87
C GLY A 165 -0.52 -7.53 -17.44
N THR A 166 -0.03 -8.74 -17.13
CA THR A 166 -0.15 -9.35 -15.80
C THR A 166 1.15 -9.13 -15.05
N ASN A 167 1.12 -8.27 -14.02
CA ASN A 167 2.30 -7.97 -13.22
C ASN A 167 2.29 -8.76 -11.93
N GLN A 168 3.37 -9.50 -11.67
CA GLN A 168 3.52 -10.25 -10.44
C GLN A 168 4.13 -9.37 -9.35
N ILE A 169 3.41 -9.21 -8.24
CA ILE A 169 3.86 -8.48 -7.06
C ILE A 169 3.95 -9.46 -5.89
N THR A 170 5.08 -9.41 -5.19
CA THR A 170 5.23 -10.10 -3.90
C THR A 170 4.65 -9.19 -2.82
N PHE A 171 3.33 -9.20 -2.65
CA PHE A 171 2.62 -8.36 -1.67
C PHE A 171 3.16 -8.53 -0.24
N SER A 172 3.64 -9.72 0.12
CA SER A 172 4.26 -9.95 1.42
C SER A 172 5.55 -9.13 1.68
N ALA A 173 6.10 -8.48 0.65
CA ALA A 173 7.23 -7.57 0.80
C ALA A 173 6.84 -6.11 1.07
N PHE A 174 5.53 -5.76 1.05
CA PHE A 174 5.06 -4.38 1.24
C PHE A 174 3.90 -4.30 2.21
N ASN A 175 4.01 -3.44 3.22
CA ASN A 175 2.86 -3.11 4.07
C ASN A 175 1.86 -2.26 3.29
N ARG A 176 2.33 -1.39 2.40
CA ARG A 176 1.48 -0.49 1.61
C ARG A 176 1.95 -0.38 0.16
N ILE A 177 1.01 -0.16 -0.74
CA ILE A 177 1.30 0.24 -2.12
C ILE A 177 0.54 1.52 -2.48
N GLY A 178 1.17 2.38 -3.27
CA GLY A 178 0.59 3.62 -3.75
C GLY A 178 0.19 3.53 -5.21
N LEU A 179 -1.09 3.66 -5.54
CA LEU A 179 -1.55 3.78 -6.93
C LEU A 179 -1.26 5.20 -7.44
N TYR A 180 -0.31 5.29 -8.36
CA TYR A 180 0.04 6.51 -9.09
C TYR A 180 -0.76 6.56 -10.39
N SER A 181 -1.45 7.62 -10.82
CA SER A 181 -1.40 9.04 -10.49
C SER A 181 -2.81 9.65 -10.49
N PHE A 182 -3.40 9.85 -9.33
CA PHE A 182 -4.45 10.87 -9.24
C PHE A 182 -3.81 12.21 -9.53
N THR A 183 -4.48 13.07 -10.29
CA THR A 183 -3.96 14.40 -10.60
C THR A 183 -4.90 15.49 -10.14
N LEU A 184 -4.34 16.65 -9.81
CA LEU A 184 -5.13 17.84 -9.52
C LEU A 184 -5.24 18.68 -10.79
N GLY A 185 -6.48 18.95 -11.20
CA GLY A 185 -6.80 19.91 -12.26
C GLY A 185 -6.96 21.33 -11.72
N ASP A 186 -7.65 22.16 -12.49
CA ASP A 186 -8.00 23.52 -12.09
C ASP A 186 -8.80 23.51 -10.77
N ASP A 187 -8.56 24.53 -9.93
CA ASP A 187 -9.20 24.70 -8.61
C ASP A 187 -9.16 23.44 -7.73
N ASN A 188 -8.06 22.70 -7.82
CA ASN A 188 -7.78 21.46 -7.07
C ASN A 188 -8.80 20.33 -7.33
N GLN A 189 -9.46 20.31 -8.48
CA GLN A 189 -10.35 19.19 -8.82
C GLN A 189 -9.54 17.88 -8.87
N LEU A 190 -9.96 16.89 -8.09
CA LEU A 190 -9.39 15.55 -8.12
C LEU A 190 -9.80 14.84 -9.41
N LEU A 191 -8.80 14.43 -10.19
CA LEU A 191 -8.98 13.71 -11.43
C LEU A 191 -8.40 12.30 -11.27
N SER A 192 -9.30 11.32 -11.24
CA SER A 192 -8.95 9.90 -11.12
C SER A 192 -8.35 9.35 -12.43
N PRO A 193 -7.47 8.35 -12.35
CA PRO A 193 -6.94 7.69 -13.54
C PRO A 193 -8.05 6.89 -14.27
N PRO A 194 -7.90 6.61 -15.57
CA PRO A 194 -8.97 6.01 -16.38
C PRO A 194 -9.48 4.66 -15.85
N ASN A 195 -8.59 3.86 -15.29
CA ASN A 195 -8.85 2.52 -14.75
C ASN A 195 -9.31 2.52 -13.28
N TRP A 196 -9.67 3.68 -12.72
CA TRP A 196 -10.24 3.79 -11.38
C TRP A 196 -11.75 3.90 -11.43
N ARG A 197 -12.45 2.80 -11.16
CA ARG A 197 -13.94 2.73 -11.15
C ARG A 197 -14.41 1.78 -10.07
N ASN A 198 -15.44 2.16 -9.32
CA ASN A 198 -15.97 1.31 -8.25
C ASN A 198 -16.81 0.12 -8.79
N ASN A 199 -16.14 -0.86 -9.39
CA ASN A 199 -16.73 -2.13 -9.78
C ASN A 199 -15.71 -3.27 -9.65
N ARG A 200 -16.20 -4.51 -9.65
CA ARG A 200 -15.35 -5.70 -9.46
C ARG A 200 -14.20 -5.80 -10.46
N HIS A 201 -14.43 -5.42 -11.71
CA HIS A 201 -13.45 -5.57 -12.79
C HIS A 201 -12.23 -4.66 -12.60
N PHE A 202 -12.44 -3.44 -12.11
CA PHE A 202 -11.36 -2.48 -11.84
C PHE A 202 -10.79 -2.59 -10.42
N ASN A 203 -11.56 -3.11 -9.47
CA ASN A 203 -11.16 -3.19 -8.06
C ASN A 203 -10.44 -4.51 -7.69
N ASP A 204 -10.28 -5.46 -8.62
CA ASP A 204 -9.74 -6.79 -8.29
C ASP A 204 -8.30 -6.74 -7.74
N PHE A 205 -7.47 -5.82 -8.25
CA PHE A 205 -6.13 -5.61 -7.72
C PHE A 205 -6.14 -5.07 -6.29
N ILE A 206 -7.11 -4.20 -5.96
CA ILE A 206 -7.30 -3.63 -4.60
C ILE A 206 -7.68 -4.76 -3.64
N ASN A 207 -8.68 -5.56 -4.02
CA ASN A 207 -9.12 -6.70 -3.23
C ASN A 207 -7.99 -7.72 -3.03
N THR A 208 -7.17 -7.94 -4.06
CA THR A 208 -5.99 -8.82 -4.01
C THR A 208 -4.94 -8.28 -3.04
N ALA A 209 -4.53 -7.01 -3.16
CA ALA A 209 -3.57 -6.41 -2.23
C ALA A 209 -4.04 -6.50 -0.76
N GLN A 210 -5.29 -6.12 -0.48
CA GLN A 210 -5.86 -6.18 0.88
C GLN A 210 -6.07 -7.62 1.39
N ALA A 211 -6.30 -8.58 0.48
CA ALA A 211 -6.27 -10.00 0.82
C ALA A 211 -4.88 -10.42 1.31
N HIS A 212 -3.80 -9.89 0.75
CA HIS A 212 -2.44 -10.09 1.22
C HIS A 212 -2.01 -9.14 2.36
N ASN A 213 -2.95 -8.46 3.02
CA ASN A 213 -2.65 -7.50 4.10
C ASN A 213 -1.76 -6.32 3.67
N THR A 214 -1.74 -6.01 2.38
CA THR A 214 -1.09 -4.82 1.83
C THR A 214 -2.15 -3.75 1.60
N TYR A 215 -2.00 -2.60 2.24
CA TYR A 215 -2.93 -1.48 2.14
C TYR A 215 -2.68 -0.67 0.86
N LEU A 216 -3.74 -0.09 0.29
CA LEU A 216 -3.65 0.71 -0.93
C LEU A 216 -3.80 2.20 -0.63
N ASP A 217 -2.82 3.00 -1.03
CA ASP A 217 -2.89 4.46 -0.97
C ASP A 217 -3.15 5.05 -2.36
N ILE A 218 -3.97 6.09 -2.46
CA ILE A 218 -4.04 6.91 -3.68
C ILE A 218 -2.91 7.93 -3.68
N VAL A 219 -2.18 8.03 -4.79
CA VAL A 219 -1.08 9.00 -4.90
C VAL A 219 -1.54 10.17 -5.75
N ILE A 220 -1.62 11.34 -5.12
CA ILE A 220 -2.07 12.57 -5.75
C ILE A 220 -0.86 13.38 -6.17
N THR A 221 -0.77 13.66 -7.46
CA THR A 221 0.30 14.45 -8.04
C THR A 221 -0.26 15.76 -8.59
N ALA A 222 0.30 16.86 -8.13
CA ALA A 222 0.14 18.14 -8.78
C ALA A 222 1.38 18.42 -9.62
N PHE A 223 1.19 18.57 -10.92
CA PHE A 223 2.28 19.00 -11.79
C PHE A 223 2.45 20.51 -11.81
N ASP A 224 1.35 21.24 -11.60
CA ASP A 224 1.33 22.69 -11.51
C ASP A 224 1.05 23.13 -10.09
N ARG A 225 1.34 24.41 -9.80
CA ARG A 225 1.04 24.99 -8.49
C ARG A 225 -0.47 24.91 -8.25
N ILE A 226 -0.84 24.25 -7.17
CA ILE A 226 -2.24 24.15 -6.75
C ILE A 226 -2.71 25.44 -6.06
N SER A 227 -4.03 25.58 -5.94
CA SER A 227 -4.61 26.65 -5.14
C SER A 227 -4.55 26.30 -3.65
N TYR A 228 -3.98 27.17 -2.83
CA TYR A 228 -3.98 27.02 -1.37
C TYR A 228 -5.03 27.89 -0.69
N ARG A 229 -6.04 28.35 -1.45
CA ARG A 229 -7.21 29.02 -0.88
C ARG A 229 -8.05 28.00 -0.11
N GLU A 230 -8.58 28.41 1.04
CA GLU A 230 -9.38 27.54 1.92
C GLU A 230 -10.55 26.85 1.18
N VAL A 231 -11.23 27.58 0.28
CA VAL A 231 -12.37 27.04 -0.49
C VAL A 231 -11.96 25.88 -1.41
N ASP A 232 -10.81 25.98 -2.08
CA ASP A 232 -10.35 24.94 -3.00
C ASP A 232 -9.78 23.74 -2.25
N LEU A 233 -9.09 23.98 -1.12
CA LEU A 233 -8.64 22.92 -0.21
C LEU A 233 -9.82 22.20 0.45
N HIS A 234 -10.88 22.92 0.81
CA HIS A 234 -12.12 22.34 1.33
C HIS A 234 -12.79 21.42 0.30
N ARG A 235 -12.89 21.87 -0.96
CA ARG A 235 -13.43 21.05 -2.06
C ARG A 235 -12.60 19.78 -2.26
N LEU A 236 -11.28 19.92 -2.31
CA LEU A 236 -10.38 18.78 -2.41
C LEU A 236 -10.61 17.81 -1.24
N ARG A 237 -10.64 18.30 0.00
CA ARG A 237 -10.91 17.48 1.20
C ARG A 237 -12.18 16.65 1.07
N GLN A 238 -13.30 17.25 0.64
CA GLN A 238 -14.55 16.53 0.45
C GLN A 238 -14.45 15.41 -0.61
N GLN A 239 -13.75 15.69 -1.72
CA GLN A 239 -13.51 14.68 -2.77
C GLN A 239 -12.65 13.53 -2.24
N LEU A 240 -11.61 13.83 -1.45
CA LEU A 240 -10.74 12.82 -0.84
C LEU A 240 -11.47 11.94 0.17
N VAL A 241 -12.26 12.55 1.07
CA VAL A 241 -13.05 11.79 2.05
C VAL A 241 -14.03 10.87 1.33
N THR A 242 -14.67 11.36 0.27
CA THR A 242 -15.57 10.54 -0.55
C THR A 242 -14.83 9.36 -1.17
N GLU A 243 -13.67 9.60 -1.79
CA GLU A 243 -12.90 8.55 -2.46
C GLU A 243 -12.37 7.49 -1.47
N LEU A 244 -11.83 7.93 -0.33
CA LEU A 244 -11.25 7.05 0.69
C LEU A 244 -12.31 6.24 1.45
N THR A 245 -13.50 6.80 1.67
CA THR A 245 -14.54 6.14 2.48
C THR A 245 -15.55 5.34 1.64
N THR A 246 -15.48 5.42 0.32
CA THR A 246 -16.38 4.67 -0.58
C THR A 246 -16.14 3.16 -0.44
N PRO A 247 -17.15 2.37 -0.05
CA PRO A 247 -17.02 0.92 0.03
C PRO A 247 -16.76 0.29 -1.34
N MET A 248 -15.88 -0.70 -1.36
CA MET A 248 -15.55 -1.42 -2.58
C MET A 248 -16.73 -2.30 -3.03
N ALA A 249 -17.23 -2.04 -4.25
CA ALA A 249 -18.36 -2.74 -4.82
C ALA A 249 -17.96 -4.07 -5.50
N GLY A 250 -18.91 -5.02 -5.56
CA GLY A 250 -18.76 -6.26 -6.31
C GLY A 250 -18.13 -7.44 -5.56
N PHE A 251 -17.88 -7.31 -4.25
CA PHE A 251 -17.33 -8.37 -3.40
C PHE A 251 -18.25 -8.69 -2.22
N ALA A 252 -19.03 -9.77 -2.30
CA ALA A 252 -20.00 -10.14 -1.26
C ALA A 252 -19.34 -10.37 0.12
N LEU A 253 -18.15 -10.98 0.14
CA LEU A 253 -17.41 -11.25 1.37
C LEU A 253 -16.99 -9.98 2.12
N ASN A 254 -16.80 -8.87 1.39
CA ASN A 254 -16.50 -7.57 1.99
C ASN A 254 -17.63 -7.07 2.92
N ASN A 255 -18.88 -7.32 2.54
CA ASN A 255 -20.04 -6.94 3.36
C ASN A 255 -20.15 -7.75 4.65
N LEU A 256 -19.65 -8.99 4.63
CA LEU A 256 -19.63 -9.90 5.78
C LEU A 256 -18.42 -9.67 6.69
N GLN A 257 -17.38 -8.98 6.23
CA GLN A 257 -16.13 -8.79 6.98
C GLN A 257 -16.35 -8.20 8.39
N PRO A 258 -17.18 -7.16 8.60
CA PRO A 258 -17.48 -6.68 9.95
C PRO A 258 -18.15 -7.73 10.82
N TRP A 259 -19.06 -8.54 10.28
CA TRP A 259 -19.75 -9.58 11.03
C TRP A 259 -18.80 -10.74 11.40
N LEU A 260 -17.98 -11.19 10.46
CA LEU A 260 -16.96 -12.23 10.65
C LEU A 260 -15.80 -11.82 11.56
N SER A 261 -15.74 -10.54 11.93
CA SER A 261 -14.78 -9.99 12.89
C SER A 261 -15.44 -9.42 14.14
N PHE A 262 -16.75 -9.62 14.33
CA PHE A 262 -17.49 -9.06 15.47
C PHE A 262 -17.35 -7.53 15.60
N GLY A 263 -17.39 -6.82 14.47
CA GLY A 263 -17.27 -5.37 14.37
C GLY A 263 -15.85 -4.84 14.41
N ALA A 264 -14.87 -5.73 14.57
CA ALA A 264 -13.49 -5.34 14.86
C ALA A 264 -12.69 -4.99 13.58
N SER A 265 -13.18 -5.39 12.40
CA SER A 265 -12.69 -4.95 11.10
C SER A 265 -13.77 -4.19 10.33
N SER A 266 -13.40 -3.05 9.74
CA SER A 266 -14.28 -2.28 8.86
C SER A 266 -14.50 -2.98 7.51
N ARG A 267 -15.50 -2.51 6.76
CA ARG A 267 -15.63 -2.88 5.34
C ARG A 267 -14.47 -2.28 4.57
N ARG A 268 -13.93 -3.03 3.60
CA ARG A 268 -12.91 -2.55 2.68
C ARG A 268 -13.47 -1.43 1.80
N THR A 269 -12.71 -0.36 1.71
CA THR A 269 -12.95 0.79 0.85
C THR A 269 -12.09 0.69 -0.41
N LEU A 270 -12.24 1.65 -1.31
CA LEU A 270 -11.41 1.74 -2.52
C LEU A 270 -9.94 2.06 -2.19
N ALA A 271 -9.67 2.74 -1.07
CA ALA A 271 -8.33 3.06 -0.64
C ALA A 271 -8.24 3.18 0.89
N ASP A 272 -7.06 2.88 1.41
CA ASP A 272 -6.69 2.85 2.82
C ASP A 272 -5.81 4.05 3.22
N GLY A 273 -5.57 4.99 2.29
CA GLY A 273 -4.76 6.16 2.56
C GLY A 273 -4.47 7.00 1.33
N ILE A 274 -3.71 8.06 1.54
CA ILE A 274 -3.38 9.09 0.56
C ILE A 274 -1.90 9.45 0.67
N THR A 275 -1.26 9.67 -0.48
CA THR A 275 0.10 10.19 -0.55
C THR A 275 0.13 11.43 -1.43
N PHE A 276 0.50 12.55 -0.85
CA PHE A 276 0.61 13.82 -1.55
C PHE A 276 1.98 13.96 -2.20
N ASN A 277 2.00 14.12 -3.52
CA ASN A 277 3.15 14.50 -4.33
C ASN A 277 2.90 15.91 -4.87
N LEU A 278 3.16 16.91 -4.03
CA LEU A 278 2.91 18.32 -4.29
C LEU A 278 4.24 19.07 -4.20
N ASP A 279 4.40 20.17 -4.93
CA ASP A 279 5.50 21.09 -4.70
C ASP A 279 5.13 22.09 -3.60
N LEU A 280 5.72 21.92 -2.41
CA LEU A 280 5.56 22.80 -1.25
C LEU A 280 6.79 23.71 -1.02
N THR A 281 7.70 23.81 -2.00
CA THR A 281 8.95 24.55 -1.82
C THR A 281 8.74 26.07 -1.70
N ALA A 282 7.78 26.62 -2.43
CA ALA A 282 7.57 28.06 -2.60
C ALA A 282 6.19 28.54 -2.08
N LEU A 283 5.87 28.22 -0.82
CA LEU A 283 4.63 28.65 -0.16
C LEU A 283 4.83 29.90 0.70
N THR A 284 3.89 30.83 0.63
CA THR A 284 3.79 31.94 1.60
C THR A 284 3.39 31.43 2.99
N ALA A 285 3.63 32.21 4.05
CA ALA A 285 3.26 31.81 5.41
C ALA A 285 1.76 31.51 5.58
N ALA A 286 0.90 32.27 4.89
CA ALA A 286 -0.54 32.03 4.88
C ALA A 286 -0.90 30.70 4.20
N GLU A 287 -0.27 30.39 3.06
CA GLU A 287 -0.49 29.12 2.36
C GLU A 287 0.03 27.91 3.15
N GLN A 288 1.17 28.07 3.83
CA GLN A 288 1.68 27.05 4.76
C GLN A 288 0.68 26.76 5.88
N LEU A 289 0.10 27.81 6.48
CA LEU A 289 -0.94 27.65 7.50
C LEU A 289 -2.20 26.98 6.94
N ASN A 290 -2.66 27.40 5.77
CA ASN A 290 -3.84 26.80 5.12
C ASN A 290 -3.62 25.32 4.82
N PHE A 291 -2.43 24.93 4.36
CA PHE A 291 -2.12 23.53 4.11
C PHE A 291 -2.06 22.70 5.40
N ILE A 292 -1.47 23.24 6.47
CA ILE A 292 -1.46 22.59 7.80
C ILE A 292 -2.89 22.42 8.33
N THR A 293 -3.73 23.45 8.21
CA THR A 293 -5.15 23.39 8.60
C THR A 293 -5.89 22.35 7.78
N PHE A 294 -5.68 22.32 6.46
CA PHE A 294 -6.25 21.30 5.57
C PHE A 294 -5.91 19.88 6.03
N LEU A 295 -4.65 19.60 6.41
CA LEU A 295 -4.27 18.27 6.91
C LEU A 295 -4.97 17.93 8.23
N ARG A 296 -5.07 18.87 9.17
CA ARG A 296 -5.79 18.66 10.44
C ARG A 296 -7.27 18.37 10.19
N GLU A 297 -7.90 19.15 9.33
CA GLU A 297 -9.30 18.99 8.95
C GLU A 297 -9.56 17.67 8.21
N LEU A 298 -8.66 17.27 7.32
CA LEU A 298 -8.75 15.98 6.63
C LEU A 298 -8.68 14.81 7.63
N ARG A 299 -7.80 14.89 8.63
CA ARG A 299 -7.73 13.88 9.71
C ARG A 299 -9.04 13.80 10.49
N LEU A 300 -9.62 14.95 10.84
CA LEU A 300 -10.89 15.02 11.56
C LEU A 300 -12.04 14.39 10.75
N ASP A 301 -12.15 14.72 9.47
CA ASP A 301 -13.21 14.17 8.60
C ASP A 301 -13.08 12.65 8.40
N LEU A 302 -11.85 12.14 8.38
CA LEU A 302 -11.53 10.71 8.34
C LEU A 302 -11.65 10.02 9.71
N LYS A 303 -12.07 10.75 10.76
CA LYS A 303 -12.20 10.26 12.15
C LYS A 303 -10.90 9.71 12.73
N LEU A 304 -9.77 10.30 12.32
CA LEU A 304 -8.45 9.94 12.81
C LEU A 304 -8.11 10.74 14.08
N PRO A 305 -7.24 10.19 14.95
CA PRO A 305 -6.72 10.95 16.09
C PRO A 305 -5.96 12.21 15.63
N PRO A 306 -5.86 13.25 16.48
CA PRO A 306 -5.17 14.50 16.13
C PRO A 306 -3.71 14.31 15.69
N GLN A 307 -3.05 13.27 16.22
CA GLN A 307 -1.69 12.89 15.86
C GLN A 307 -1.68 11.57 15.10
N ALA A 308 -0.83 11.47 14.08
CA ALA A 308 -0.68 10.34 13.20
C ALA A 308 -0.03 9.15 13.90
N THR A 309 -0.73 8.02 13.90
CA THR A 309 -0.27 6.77 14.50
C THR A 309 -0.05 5.70 13.44
N ASN A 310 0.74 4.68 13.74
CA ASN A 310 0.97 3.56 12.82
C ASN A 310 -0.25 2.62 12.71
N THR A 311 -1.28 2.86 13.53
CA THR A 311 -2.53 2.10 13.58
C THR A 311 -3.72 2.88 12.99
N ASP A 312 -3.48 4.04 12.39
CA ASP A 312 -4.54 4.85 11.78
C ASP A 312 -5.28 4.05 10.69
N GLY A 313 -6.61 4.13 10.68
CA GLY A 313 -7.44 3.45 9.67
C GLY A 313 -7.25 4.01 8.26
N TYR A 314 -6.77 5.25 8.13
CA TYR A 314 -6.35 5.86 6.87
C TYR A 314 -4.99 6.53 7.05
N PHE A 315 -4.06 6.27 6.13
CA PHE A 315 -2.75 6.93 6.16
C PHE A 315 -2.76 8.22 5.36
N ILE A 316 -2.10 9.25 5.88
CA ILE A 316 -1.82 10.50 5.16
C ILE A 316 -0.32 10.63 5.06
N ASN A 317 0.21 10.52 3.85
CA ASN A 317 1.64 10.55 3.59
C ASN A 317 2.00 11.77 2.72
N LEU A 318 3.26 12.18 2.80
CA LEU A 318 3.79 13.27 1.99
C LEU A 318 5.09 12.83 1.31
N LYS A 319 5.17 13.01 -0.01
CA LYS A 319 6.41 12.88 -0.75
C LYS A 319 7.22 14.18 -0.61
N VAL A 320 8.49 14.05 -0.27
CA VAL A 320 9.37 15.17 0.07
C VAL A 320 10.66 15.07 -0.76
N PRO A 321 11.06 16.13 -1.48
CA PRO A 321 12.36 16.12 -2.16
C PRO A 321 13.51 16.28 -1.16
N ALA A 322 14.45 15.32 -1.14
CA ALA A 322 15.61 15.32 -0.25
C ALA A 322 16.42 16.63 -0.36
N LYS A 323 16.56 17.14 -1.59
CA LYS A 323 17.21 18.42 -1.86
C LYS A 323 16.63 19.58 -1.04
N ALA A 324 15.30 19.66 -0.92
CA ALA A 324 14.65 20.75 -0.19
C ALA A 324 14.87 20.61 1.33
N VAL A 325 14.91 19.38 1.84
CA VAL A 325 15.24 19.10 3.25
C VAL A 325 16.68 19.51 3.53
N LEU A 326 17.62 19.06 2.70
CA LEU A 326 19.05 19.32 2.85
C LEU A 326 19.38 20.81 2.75
N SER A 327 18.71 21.54 1.86
CA SER A 327 18.93 22.98 1.74
C SER A 327 18.40 23.80 2.91
N GLY A 328 17.35 23.32 3.58
CA GLY A 328 16.83 23.96 4.79
C GLY A 328 17.60 23.59 6.06
N ALA A 329 18.49 22.60 6.00
CA ALA A 329 19.21 22.09 7.15
C ALA A 329 20.48 22.88 7.46
N LYS A 330 20.78 23.04 8.76
CA LYS A 330 22.10 23.49 9.21
C LYS A 330 23.06 22.31 9.16
N LEU A 331 23.79 22.19 8.05
CA LEU A 331 24.83 21.16 7.91
C LEU A 331 26.07 21.52 8.75
N PRO A 332 26.81 20.52 9.30
CA PRO A 332 28.10 20.75 9.94
C PRO A 332 29.06 21.51 9.00
N GLU A 333 29.88 22.42 9.55
CA GLU A 333 30.76 23.30 8.75
C GLU A 333 31.66 22.52 7.78
N GLU A 334 32.19 21.36 8.19
CA GLU A 334 33.00 20.49 7.34
C GLU A 334 32.26 20.02 6.08
N ILE A 335 30.97 19.70 6.23
CA ILE A 335 30.10 19.24 5.14
C ILE A 335 29.64 20.43 4.30
N ALA A 336 29.26 21.55 4.94
CA ALA A 336 28.85 22.77 4.26
C ALA A 336 29.95 23.34 3.37
N ASN A 337 31.21 23.34 3.84
CA ASN A 337 32.37 23.79 3.09
C ASN A 337 32.68 22.91 1.87
N SER A 338 32.34 21.62 1.94
CA SER A 338 32.47 20.69 0.80
C SER A 338 31.34 20.79 -0.22
N MET A 339 30.25 21.51 0.08
CA MET A 339 29.05 21.61 -0.77
C MET A 339 28.45 23.03 -0.83
N PRO A 340 29.19 24.03 -1.33
CA PRO A 340 28.72 25.43 -1.41
C PRO A 340 27.52 25.64 -2.34
N ALA A 341 27.10 24.65 -3.13
CA ALA A 341 25.90 24.74 -3.97
C ALA A 341 24.58 24.44 -3.23
N LEU A 342 24.63 23.81 -2.05
CA LEU A 342 23.43 23.52 -1.23
C LEU A 342 22.97 24.71 -0.38
N THR A 343 23.83 25.72 -0.19
CA THR A 343 23.55 26.94 0.58
C THR A 343 22.69 27.97 -0.17
N LEU A 344 22.35 27.72 -1.44
CA LEU A 344 21.60 28.63 -2.32
C LEU A 344 20.08 28.58 -2.16
N TYR A 345 19.55 27.75 -1.26
CA TYR A 345 18.10 27.55 -1.11
C TYR A 345 17.55 28.12 0.19
N ASN A 346 16.35 28.66 0.07
CA ASN A 346 15.68 29.45 1.10
C ASN A 346 15.25 28.57 2.28
N SER A 347 15.69 28.90 3.51
CA SER A 347 15.29 28.20 4.74
C SER A 347 13.78 28.26 5.03
N ASP A 348 13.04 29.05 4.25
CA ASP A 348 11.61 29.25 4.43
C ASP A 348 10.69 28.21 3.79
N THR A 349 11.24 27.20 3.13
CA THR A 349 10.43 26.08 2.60
C THR A 349 9.78 25.27 3.72
N LEU A 350 8.54 24.80 3.48
CA LEU A 350 7.82 23.90 4.39
C LEU A 350 8.53 22.53 4.57
N TYR A 351 9.49 22.20 3.69
CA TYR A 351 10.32 21.00 3.79
C TYR A 351 11.58 21.17 4.65
N ALA A 352 11.84 22.36 5.19
CA ALA A 352 12.95 22.55 6.11
C ALA A 352 12.75 21.66 7.35
N PRO A 353 13.82 21.05 7.93
CA PRO A 353 13.66 20.09 9.03
C PRO A 353 12.87 20.62 10.21
N ASP A 354 13.06 21.89 10.59
CA ASP A 354 12.31 22.55 11.66
C ASP A 354 10.81 22.64 11.33
N LYS A 355 10.44 23.02 10.11
CA LYS A 355 9.02 23.08 9.68
C LYS A 355 8.40 21.70 9.48
N LEU A 356 9.17 20.72 9.04
CA LEU A 356 8.73 19.32 8.96
C LEU A 356 8.34 18.76 10.33
N THR A 357 8.96 19.20 11.43
CA THR A 357 8.55 18.75 12.78
C THR A 357 7.14 19.20 13.16
N ALA A 358 6.67 20.32 12.61
CA ALA A 358 5.30 20.77 12.80
C ALA A 358 4.30 19.96 11.96
N LEU A 359 4.75 19.41 10.83
CA LEU A 359 3.95 18.56 9.95
C LEU A 359 3.94 17.08 10.37
N ALA A 360 5.04 16.59 10.94
CA ALA A 360 5.23 15.18 11.28
C ALA A 360 4.11 14.57 12.14
N PRO A 361 3.49 15.30 13.10
CA PRO A 361 2.33 14.78 13.83
C PRO A 361 1.08 14.62 12.97
N LEU A 362 0.96 15.28 11.83
CA LEU A 362 -0.23 15.23 10.96
C LEU A 362 -0.13 14.17 9.86
N VAL A 363 1.08 13.67 9.59
CA VAL A 363 1.35 12.67 8.54
C VAL A 363 1.85 11.36 9.13
N ASN A 364 1.48 10.26 8.49
CA ASN A 364 1.92 8.92 8.85
C ASN A 364 3.35 8.68 8.34
N LEU A 365 3.64 9.03 7.09
CA LEU A 365 4.93 8.79 6.44
C LEU A 365 5.41 10.00 5.61
N LEU A 366 6.74 10.21 5.60
CA LEU A 366 7.47 11.16 4.76
C LEU A 366 8.31 10.38 3.75
N LEU A 367 7.88 10.31 2.50
CA LEU A 367 8.56 9.55 1.44
C LEU A 367 9.60 10.46 0.78
N VAL A 368 10.88 10.28 1.14
CA VAL A 368 11.95 11.19 0.73
C VAL A 368 12.54 10.77 -0.61
N GLN A 369 12.31 11.58 -1.65
CA GLN A 369 12.83 11.38 -2.99
C GLN A 369 14.22 12.00 -3.14
N PHE A 370 15.18 11.19 -3.56
CA PHE A 370 16.53 11.62 -3.88
C PHE A 370 16.60 11.96 -5.37
N ASP A 371 17.29 13.07 -5.70
CA ASP A 371 17.40 13.56 -7.07
C ASP A 371 18.85 13.40 -7.55
N HIS A 372 19.05 12.80 -8.71
CA HIS A 372 20.36 12.62 -9.37
C HIS A 372 21.13 13.94 -9.60
N SER A 373 20.46 15.09 -9.56
CA SER A 373 21.13 16.39 -9.62
C SER A 373 22.04 16.67 -8.42
N ILE A 374 21.80 16.01 -7.28
CA ILE A 374 22.66 16.06 -6.08
C ILE A 374 23.99 15.33 -6.40
N GLU A 375 23.91 14.11 -6.90
CA GLU A 375 25.05 13.27 -7.31
C GLU A 375 26.00 13.93 -8.32
N ALA A 376 25.46 14.54 -9.39
CA ALA A 376 26.28 15.19 -10.43
C ALA A 376 27.14 16.34 -9.87
N LYS A 377 26.66 17.01 -8.83
CA LYS A 377 27.39 18.12 -8.18
C LYS A 377 28.36 17.62 -7.12
N LEU A 378 28.01 16.57 -6.38
CA LEU A 378 28.89 15.90 -5.41
C LEU A 378 30.12 15.26 -6.07
N SER A 379 29.97 14.77 -7.30
CA SER A 379 31.03 14.10 -8.08
C SER A 379 32.15 15.06 -8.56
N SER A 380 31.90 16.37 -8.57
CA SER A 380 32.88 17.37 -9.04
C SER A 380 34.00 17.69 -8.05
N HIS A 381 33.88 17.23 -6.79
CA HIS A 381 34.80 17.57 -5.69
C HIS A 381 35.43 16.35 -5.01
N VAL A 382 35.22 15.13 -5.52
CA VAL A 382 35.77 13.89 -4.93
C VAL A 382 36.68 13.17 -5.94
N PRO A 383 37.91 12.77 -5.56
CA PRO A 383 38.82 12.08 -6.46
C PRO A 383 38.20 10.77 -6.98
N SER A 384 38.35 10.55 -8.28
CA SER A 384 37.84 9.37 -9.00
C SER A 384 38.37 8.08 -8.35
N GLY A 385 37.52 7.37 -7.62
CA GLY A 385 37.86 6.05 -7.06
C GLY A 385 37.19 5.67 -5.74
N GLN A 386 36.62 6.61 -4.97
CA GLN A 386 36.16 6.29 -3.60
C GLN A 386 34.64 6.11 -3.40
N ASP A 387 33.76 6.62 -4.25
CA ASP A 387 32.32 6.50 -4.01
C ASP A 387 31.64 5.46 -4.90
N LYS A 388 31.75 4.20 -4.49
CA LYS A 388 31.01 3.07 -5.10
C LYS A 388 29.48 3.15 -4.86
N TYR A 389 29.01 4.03 -3.95
CA TYR A 389 27.63 4.05 -3.44
C TYR A 389 26.98 5.46 -3.28
N PRO A 390 26.78 6.24 -4.37
CA PRO A 390 26.13 7.55 -4.32
C PRO A 390 24.81 7.64 -3.54
N PHE A 391 23.85 6.72 -3.76
CA PHE A 391 22.55 6.78 -3.08
C PHE A 391 22.67 6.65 -1.55
N ARG A 392 23.52 5.73 -1.05
CA ARG A 392 23.79 5.62 0.39
C ARG A 392 24.40 6.88 0.97
N ARG A 393 25.26 7.57 0.20
CA ARG A 393 25.86 8.83 0.64
C ARG A 393 24.78 9.89 0.84
N GLU A 394 23.83 10.01 -0.06
CA GLU A 394 22.71 10.96 0.10
C GLU A 394 21.83 10.63 1.31
N MET A 395 21.54 9.34 1.56
CA MET A 395 20.84 8.92 2.78
C MET A 395 21.63 9.27 4.07
N LYS A 396 22.97 9.11 4.05
CA LYS A 396 23.83 9.54 5.16
C LYS A 396 23.79 11.04 5.37
N LEU A 397 23.84 11.83 4.30
CA LEU A 397 23.74 13.28 4.38
C LEU A 397 22.40 13.72 4.94
N LEU A 398 21.30 13.11 4.48
CA LEU A 398 19.96 13.37 5.02
C LEU A 398 19.90 13.05 6.52
N LYS A 399 20.43 11.90 6.92
CA LYS A 399 20.49 11.52 8.34
C LYS A 399 21.30 12.55 9.14
N SER A 400 22.51 12.88 8.71
CA SER A 400 23.37 13.84 9.42
C SER A 400 22.73 15.22 9.52
N ALA A 401 22.00 15.65 8.49
CA ALA A 401 21.26 16.92 8.50
C ALA A 401 20.15 16.94 9.56
N ILE A 402 19.46 15.81 9.76
CA ILE A 402 18.40 15.67 10.77
C ILE A 402 19.00 15.50 12.17
N ASP A 403 20.06 14.70 12.31
CA ASP A 403 20.75 14.51 13.60
C ASP A 403 21.42 15.81 14.11
N ALA A 404 21.77 16.73 13.21
CA ALA A 404 22.31 18.04 13.56
C ALA A 404 21.26 19.03 14.09
N MET A 405 19.97 18.66 14.13
CA MET A 405 18.92 19.50 14.70
C MET A 405 19.17 19.72 16.21
N PRO A 406 18.88 20.92 16.75
CA PRO A 406 19.11 21.20 18.17
C PRO A 406 18.28 20.35 19.15
N ASP A 407 17.14 19.82 18.68
CA ASP A 407 16.18 19.06 19.47
C ASP A 407 16.18 17.60 19.01
N THR A 408 16.73 16.72 19.85
CA THR A 408 16.91 15.29 19.55
C THR A 408 15.59 14.54 19.43
N ASP A 409 14.56 14.95 20.17
CA ASP A 409 13.25 14.29 20.14
C ASP A 409 12.54 14.60 18.81
N LYS A 410 12.65 15.84 18.35
CA LYS A 410 12.20 16.24 17.02
C LYS A 410 12.96 15.54 15.90
N ALA A 411 14.28 15.39 16.02
CA ALA A 411 15.08 14.65 15.07
C ALA A 411 14.64 13.18 15.00
N ASN A 412 14.48 12.51 16.15
CA ASN A 412 13.99 11.13 16.23
C ASN A 412 12.58 10.98 15.65
N LEU A 413 11.67 11.93 15.93
CA LEU A 413 10.32 11.94 15.35
C LEU A 413 10.37 12.00 13.82
N LEU A 414 11.25 12.80 13.22
CA LEU A 414 11.39 12.85 11.77
C LEU A 414 11.94 11.55 11.20
N LEU A 415 13.00 10.99 11.80
CA LEU A 415 13.57 9.70 11.37
C LEU A 415 12.55 8.56 11.48
N GLU A 416 11.70 8.59 12.51
CA GLU A 416 10.57 7.66 12.68
C GLU A 416 9.48 7.79 11.60
N LYS A 417 9.47 8.87 10.82
CA LYS A 417 8.48 9.12 9.76
C LYS A 417 9.06 8.98 8.36
N ILE A 418 10.38 9.09 8.20
CA ILE A 418 11.04 9.11 6.89
C ILE A 418 11.17 7.71 6.30
N LEU A 419 10.84 7.59 5.02
CA LEU A 419 11.11 6.45 4.16
C LEU A 419 11.92 6.93 2.95
N PRO A 420 13.21 6.56 2.83
CA PRO A 420 13.98 6.79 1.60
C PRO A 420 13.30 6.15 0.39
N LEU A 421 13.10 6.91 -0.69
CA LEU A 421 12.53 6.42 -1.94
C LEU A 421 13.64 5.93 -2.88
N PHE A 422 13.63 4.63 -3.16
CA PHE A 422 14.51 3.95 -4.10
C PHE A 422 13.90 4.01 -5.50
N GLU A 423 14.51 4.79 -6.38
CA GLU A 423 14.17 4.80 -7.80
C GLU A 423 14.94 3.69 -8.53
N VAL A 424 14.27 2.57 -8.77
CA VAL A 424 14.87 1.30 -9.21
C VAL A 424 15.58 1.45 -10.55
N LEU A 425 14.95 2.13 -11.52
CA LEU A 425 15.50 2.27 -12.85
C LEU A 425 16.78 3.12 -12.86
N PRO A 426 16.82 4.32 -12.28
CA PRO A 426 18.08 5.06 -12.19
C PRO A 426 19.17 4.33 -11.41
N LEU A 427 18.84 3.66 -10.31
CA LEU A 427 19.79 2.82 -9.56
C LEU A 427 20.33 1.65 -10.40
N GLN A 428 19.52 1.12 -11.32
CA GLN A 428 19.94 0.12 -12.28
C GLN A 428 20.93 0.70 -13.30
N GLN A 429 20.62 1.88 -13.82
CA GLN A 429 21.46 2.58 -14.80
C GLN A 429 22.81 2.99 -14.20
N SER A 430 22.84 3.47 -12.96
CA SER A 430 24.07 3.78 -12.22
C SER A 430 24.88 2.53 -11.83
N GLY A 431 24.28 1.34 -11.95
CA GLY A 431 24.92 0.07 -11.57
C GLY A 431 24.88 -0.26 -10.08
N GLN A 432 24.15 0.52 -9.29
CA GLN A 432 24.01 0.35 -7.83
C GLN A 432 22.97 -0.67 -7.42
N LEU A 433 22.27 -1.24 -8.39
CA LEU A 433 21.24 -2.25 -8.18
C LEU A 433 21.80 -3.68 -8.05
N ALA A 434 23.12 -3.85 -7.99
CA ALA A 434 23.70 -5.15 -7.67
C ALA A 434 23.14 -5.63 -6.32
N THR A 435 22.81 -6.92 -6.21
CA THR A 435 22.06 -7.46 -5.05
C THR A 435 22.73 -7.14 -3.70
N GLN A 436 24.06 -7.16 -3.64
CA GLN A 436 24.80 -6.81 -2.43
C GLN A 436 24.69 -5.32 -2.08
N ASP A 437 24.63 -4.45 -3.08
CA ASP A 437 24.59 -3.00 -2.90
C ASP A 437 23.21 -2.58 -2.42
N LEU A 438 22.16 -3.10 -3.07
CA LEU A 438 20.79 -2.97 -2.60
C LEU A 438 20.62 -3.49 -1.16
N ARG A 439 21.14 -4.69 -0.85
CA ARG A 439 21.10 -5.24 0.51
C ARG A 439 21.68 -4.28 1.55
N ASN A 440 22.87 -3.75 1.26
CA ASN A 440 23.56 -2.85 2.16
C ASN A 440 22.80 -1.52 2.33
N ASP A 441 22.19 -1.00 1.25
CA ASP A 441 21.39 0.24 1.28
C ASP A 441 20.08 0.04 2.06
N LEU A 442 19.41 -1.09 1.89
CA LEU A 442 18.20 -1.44 2.66
C LEU A 442 18.52 -1.69 4.14
N THR A 443 19.65 -2.32 4.44
CA THR A 443 20.11 -2.50 5.82
C THR A 443 20.37 -1.15 6.47
N TYR A 444 21.04 -0.24 5.76
CA TYR A 444 21.24 1.13 6.23
C TYR A 444 19.90 1.84 6.45
N ALA A 445 18.95 1.73 5.51
CA ALA A 445 17.63 2.33 5.63
C ALA A 445 16.88 1.82 6.86
N ASN A 446 16.84 0.50 7.07
CA ASN A 446 16.17 -0.12 8.21
C ASN A 446 16.77 0.29 9.58
N TRP A 447 18.08 0.54 9.65
CA TRP A 447 18.73 0.94 10.90
C TRP A 447 18.57 2.42 11.25
N ASN A 448 18.27 3.27 10.26
CA ASN A 448 18.35 4.71 10.40
C ASN A 448 17.03 5.45 10.19
N PHE A 449 16.06 4.78 9.57
CA PHE A 449 14.76 5.32 9.20
C PHE A 449 13.68 4.27 9.46
N SER A 450 12.41 4.67 9.36
CA SER A 450 11.26 3.78 9.56
C SER A 450 10.93 2.89 8.36
N GLY A 451 11.83 2.70 7.41
CA GLY A 451 11.55 1.83 6.27
C GLY A 451 12.23 2.21 4.96
N ALA A 452 11.66 1.72 3.86
CA ALA A 452 12.01 2.11 2.51
C ALA A 452 10.77 2.16 1.60
N ALA A 453 10.80 3.07 0.62
CA ALA A 453 9.82 3.17 -0.45
C ALA A 453 10.46 2.84 -1.81
N PHE A 454 9.69 2.33 -2.77
CA PHE A 454 10.21 1.90 -4.08
C PHE A 454 9.40 2.48 -5.24
N TRP A 455 10.10 3.08 -6.20
CA TRP A 455 9.56 3.55 -7.49
C TRP A 455 10.32 2.89 -8.65
N THR A 456 9.70 2.11 -9.54
CA THR A 456 8.32 1.60 -9.55
C THR A 456 8.30 0.10 -9.27
N LEU A 457 7.14 -0.41 -8.84
CA LEU A 457 6.85 -1.84 -8.90
C LEU A 457 6.51 -2.27 -10.34
N PRO A 458 6.63 -3.56 -10.69
CA PRO A 458 7.15 -4.67 -9.88
C PRO A 458 8.68 -4.67 -9.78
N LEU A 459 9.21 -5.23 -8.69
CA LEU A 459 10.63 -5.56 -8.56
C LEU A 459 10.91 -6.95 -9.14
N THR A 460 12.19 -7.25 -9.37
CA THR A 460 12.68 -8.59 -9.68
C THR A 460 12.63 -9.50 -8.45
N SER A 461 12.67 -10.82 -8.65
CA SER A 461 12.63 -11.81 -7.57
C SER A 461 13.77 -11.67 -6.56
N SER A 462 14.99 -11.35 -7.03
CA SER A 462 16.15 -11.12 -6.17
C SER A 462 15.97 -9.85 -5.33
N GLN A 463 15.42 -8.79 -5.90
CA GLN A 463 15.13 -7.55 -5.17
C GLN A 463 14.06 -7.77 -4.09
N TYR A 464 12.96 -8.47 -4.40
CA TYR A 464 11.95 -8.81 -3.40
C TYR A 464 12.54 -9.59 -2.21
N ALA A 465 13.46 -10.52 -2.48
CA ALA A 465 14.14 -11.28 -1.42
C ALA A 465 14.99 -10.37 -0.51
N GLU A 466 15.64 -9.35 -1.05
CA GLU A 466 16.39 -8.37 -0.25
C GLU A 466 15.45 -7.46 0.56
N VAL A 467 14.31 -7.03 0.00
CA VAL A 467 13.30 -6.24 0.73
C VAL A 467 12.72 -7.03 1.91
N GLN A 468 12.34 -8.29 1.66
CA GLN A 468 11.86 -9.18 2.72
C GLN A 468 12.94 -9.43 3.78
N ARG A 469 14.20 -9.62 3.37
CA ARG A 469 15.30 -9.79 4.33
C ARG A 469 15.48 -8.56 5.23
N ALA A 470 15.33 -7.36 4.67
CA ALA A 470 15.53 -6.12 5.41
C ALA A 470 14.37 -5.78 6.37
N PHE A 471 13.12 -6.03 5.96
CA PHE A 471 11.94 -5.52 6.69
C PHE A 471 11.00 -6.60 7.24
N ALA A 472 11.13 -7.87 6.84
CA ALA A 472 10.39 -8.95 7.45
C ALA A 472 11.07 -9.44 8.73
N ILE A 473 10.26 -9.85 9.71
CA ILE A 473 10.74 -10.48 10.93
C ILE A 473 11.30 -11.86 10.55
N GLN A 474 12.59 -12.09 10.82
CA GLN A 474 13.26 -13.35 10.51
C GLN A 474 12.88 -14.43 11.54
N ASP A 475 12.35 -15.55 11.07
CA ASP A 475 12.03 -16.71 11.92
C ASP A 475 13.32 -17.44 12.34
N SER A 476 13.45 -17.73 13.64
CA SER A 476 14.66 -18.32 14.22
C SER A 476 14.67 -19.85 14.21
N TYR A 477 13.53 -20.51 13.99
CA TYR A 477 13.36 -21.96 14.18
C TYR A 477 12.70 -22.68 13.00
N GLY A 478 13.14 -23.91 12.70
CA GLY A 478 12.68 -24.68 11.53
C GLY A 478 11.18 -25.03 11.49
N TYR A 479 10.50 -25.17 12.63
CA TYR A 479 9.04 -25.38 12.66
C TYR A 479 8.26 -24.14 12.15
N GLN A 480 8.82 -22.94 12.32
CA GLN A 480 8.18 -21.71 11.85
C GLN A 480 8.10 -21.67 10.32
N GLN A 481 9.07 -22.28 9.60
CA GLN A 481 9.02 -22.36 8.14
C GLN A 481 7.81 -23.15 7.62
N TYR A 482 7.46 -24.27 8.27
CA TYR A 482 6.26 -25.04 7.90
C TYR A 482 4.99 -24.25 8.19
N MET A 483 4.94 -23.56 9.33
CA MET A 483 3.82 -22.70 9.67
C MET A 483 3.68 -21.53 8.70
N GLN A 484 4.79 -20.90 8.30
CA GLN A 484 4.80 -19.84 7.31
C GLN A 484 4.22 -20.32 5.97
N GLN A 485 4.59 -21.51 5.49
CA GLN A 485 4.00 -22.07 4.26
C GLN A 485 2.49 -22.31 4.35
N ILE A 486 1.98 -22.64 5.53
CA ILE A 486 0.53 -22.78 5.76
C ILE A 486 -0.10 -21.39 5.78
N CYS A 487 0.48 -20.45 6.52
CA CYS A 487 0.00 -19.08 6.63
C CYS A 487 0.01 -18.35 5.28
N ASP A 488 0.99 -18.62 4.41
CA ASP A 488 1.05 -18.06 3.06
C ASP A 488 -0.16 -18.45 2.22
N ARG A 489 -0.75 -19.62 2.47
CA ARG A 489 -1.95 -20.11 1.77
C ARG A 489 -3.25 -19.70 2.46
N VAL A 490 -3.25 -19.66 3.79
CA VAL A 490 -4.44 -19.37 4.60
C VAL A 490 -4.71 -17.87 4.64
N CYS A 491 -3.69 -17.04 4.83
CA CYS A 491 -3.85 -15.61 5.09
C CYS A 491 -4.54 -14.84 3.94
N PRO A 492 -4.20 -15.06 2.65
CA PRO A 492 -4.89 -14.41 1.53
C PRO A 492 -6.38 -14.77 1.46
N LYS A 493 -6.74 -15.96 1.94
CA LYS A 493 -8.11 -16.48 1.97
C LYS A 493 -8.71 -16.46 3.38
N ARG A 494 -8.17 -15.66 4.30
CA ARG A 494 -8.56 -15.70 5.74
C ARG A 494 -10.06 -15.50 5.95
N TRP A 495 -10.67 -14.54 5.25
CA TRP A 495 -12.10 -14.27 5.39
C TRP A 495 -12.98 -15.41 4.87
N PHE A 496 -12.54 -16.11 3.83
CA PHE A 496 -13.23 -17.30 3.33
C PHE A 496 -13.15 -18.43 4.37
N TRP A 497 -11.97 -18.68 4.94
CA TRP A 497 -11.81 -19.70 5.98
C TRP A 497 -12.58 -19.37 7.26
N ARG A 498 -12.61 -18.10 7.69
CA ARG A 498 -13.47 -17.64 8.80
C ARG A 498 -14.94 -17.91 8.51
N LEU A 499 -15.42 -17.62 7.30
CA LEU A 499 -16.79 -17.92 6.90
C LEU A 499 -17.07 -19.42 6.96
N VAL A 500 -16.19 -20.26 6.40
CA VAL A 500 -16.32 -21.73 6.44
C VAL A 500 -16.38 -22.23 7.89
N LEU A 501 -15.53 -21.72 8.77
CA LEU A 501 -15.53 -22.09 10.18
C LEU A 501 -16.84 -21.68 10.88
N VAL A 502 -17.32 -20.46 10.66
CA VAL A 502 -18.58 -19.98 11.25
C VAL A 502 -19.76 -20.83 10.75
N LEU A 503 -19.81 -21.12 9.45
CA LEU A 503 -20.86 -21.96 8.87
C LEU A 503 -20.80 -23.39 9.40
N LEU A 504 -19.60 -23.96 9.57
CA LEU A 504 -19.42 -25.29 10.13
C LEU A 504 -19.85 -25.34 11.59
N LEU A 505 -19.52 -24.31 12.39
CA LEU A 505 -19.97 -24.21 13.78
C LEU A 505 -21.50 -24.15 13.86
N LEU A 506 -22.13 -23.31 13.04
CA LEU A 506 -23.58 -23.19 12.98
C LEU A 506 -24.24 -24.49 12.54
N ALA A 507 -23.64 -25.19 11.56
CA ALA A 507 -24.14 -26.49 11.12
C ALA A 507 -24.05 -27.55 12.22
N VAL A 508 -22.91 -27.64 12.93
CA VAL A 508 -22.75 -28.56 14.07
C VAL A 508 -23.73 -28.24 15.20
N ALA A 509 -23.88 -26.96 15.55
CA ALA A 509 -24.82 -26.53 16.59
C ALA A 509 -26.29 -26.81 16.20
N ALA A 510 -26.65 -26.58 14.93
CA ALA A 510 -27.99 -26.87 14.42
C ALA A 510 -28.27 -28.38 14.39
N LEU A 511 -27.32 -29.18 13.90
CA LEU A 511 -27.44 -30.64 13.91
C LEU A 511 -27.53 -31.19 15.33
N TYR A 512 -26.72 -30.68 16.27
CA TYR A 512 -26.80 -31.02 17.68
C TYR A 512 -28.19 -30.71 18.24
N LEU A 513 -28.69 -29.49 18.02
CA LEU A 513 -29.99 -29.07 18.52
C LEU A 513 -31.13 -29.89 17.91
N LEU A 514 -31.13 -30.13 16.59
CA LEU A 514 -32.11 -30.98 15.92
C LEU A 514 -32.06 -32.41 16.47
N ALA A 515 -30.87 -32.99 16.61
CA ALA A 515 -30.70 -34.31 17.17
C ALA A 515 -31.26 -34.42 18.59
N THR A 516 -31.01 -33.42 19.45
CA THR A 516 -31.58 -33.40 20.82
C THR A 516 -33.09 -33.23 20.85
N LEU A 517 -33.68 -32.53 19.88
CA LEU A 517 -35.13 -32.33 19.79
C LEU A 517 -35.87 -33.55 19.25
N PHE A 518 -35.26 -34.31 18.33
CA PHE A 518 -35.93 -35.39 17.60
C PHE A 518 -35.54 -36.80 18.05
N TYR A 519 -34.40 -36.99 18.74
CA TYR A 519 -33.88 -38.31 19.10
C TYR A 519 -33.40 -38.38 20.56
N TYR A 520 -34.31 -38.80 21.45
CA TYR A 520 -34.01 -39.03 22.87
C TYR A 520 -32.85 -40.01 23.14
N PRO A 521 -32.66 -41.12 22.39
CA PRO A 521 -31.52 -42.01 22.59
C PRO A 521 -30.17 -41.36 22.25
N LEU A 522 -30.15 -40.45 21.28
CA LEU A 522 -28.93 -39.76 20.86
C LEU A 522 -28.47 -38.75 21.91
N GLN A 523 -29.39 -38.23 22.74
CA GLN A 523 -29.06 -37.41 23.90
C GLN A 523 -28.10 -38.13 24.85
N ARG A 524 -28.30 -39.43 25.06
CA ARG A 524 -27.42 -40.28 25.90
C ARG A 524 -26.05 -40.53 25.27
N TRP A 525 -25.97 -40.56 23.94
CA TRP A 525 -24.70 -40.71 23.21
C TRP A 525 -23.96 -39.37 23.05
N LEU A 526 -24.66 -38.24 23.04
CA LEU A 526 -24.08 -36.90 23.07
C LEU A 526 -23.53 -36.52 24.45
N GLU A 527 -24.04 -37.14 25.53
CA GLU A 527 -23.42 -37.10 26.85
C GLU A 527 -22.07 -37.86 26.92
N HIS A 528 -21.69 -38.60 25.87
CA HIS A 528 -20.40 -39.26 25.85
C HIS A 528 -19.30 -38.18 25.76
N PRO A 529 -18.32 -38.19 26.68
CA PRO A 529 -17.31 -37.12 26.80
C PRO A 529 -16.50 -36.89 25.52
N ALA A 530 -16.30 -37.93 24.71
CA ALA A 530 -15.62 -37.81 23.42
C ALA A 530 -16.37 -36.88 22.44
N MET A 531 -17.71 -36.90 22.44
CA MET A 531 -18.51 -36.01 21.59
C MET A 531 -18.68 -34.62 22.21
N LEU A 532 -18.89 -34.55 23.53
CA LEU A 532 -19.10 -33.28 24.23
C LEU A 532 -17.85 -32.40 24.24
N TYR A 533 -16.65 -32.99 24.35
CA TYR A 533 -15.39 -32.24 24.44
C TYR A 533 -14.49 -32.39 23.20
N GLY A 534 -14.55 -33.53 22.51
CA GLY A 534 -13.68 -33.80 21.36
C GLY A 534 -14.02 -32.94 20.15
N VAL A 535 -15.30 -32.80 19.78
CA VAL A 535 -15.72 -31.97 18.64
C VAL A 535 -15.43 -30.49 18.88
N PRO A 536 -15.79 -29.89 20.03
CA PRO A 536 -15.35 -28.53 20.35
C PRO A 536 -13.83 -28.39 20.43
N GLY A 537 -13.12 -29.40 20.95
CA GLY A 537 -11.66 -29.39 21.03
C GLY A 537 -11.00 -29.33 19.65
N VAL A 538 -11.42 -30.20 18.72
CA VAL A 538 -10.93 -30.20 17.33
C VAL A 538 -11.30 -28.88 16.62
N PHE A 539 -12.53 -28.39 16.81
CA PHE A 539 -12.96 -27.11 16.26
C PHE A 539 -12.10 -25.95 16.79
N THR A 540 -11.79 -25.98 18.09
CA THR A 540 -10.95 -24.96 18.75
C THR A 540 -9.52 -25.00 18.24
N ILE A 541 -8.94 -26.18 18.04
CA ILE A 541 -7.61 -26.35 17.45
C ILE A 541 -7.60 -25.82 16.01
N GLY A 542 -8.61 -26.15 15.20
CA GLY A 542 -8.75 -25.64 13.84
C GLY A 542 -8.89 -24.11 13.79
N LEU A 543 -9.64 -23.54 14.73
CA LEU A 543 -9.79 -22.10 14.88
C LEU A 543 -8.47 -21.44 15.31
N LEU A 544 -7.74 -22.02 16.28
CA LEU A 544 -6.41 -21.55 16.68
C LEU A 544 -5.39 -21.58 15.54
N LEU A 545 -5.39 -22.62 14.71
CA LEU A 545 -4.50 -22.73 13.55
C LEU A 545 -4.80 -21.70 12.46
N ILE A 546 -6.08 -21.35 12.26
CA ILE A 546 -6.46 -20.30 11.30
C ILE A 546 -6.17 -18.92 11.89
N LEU A 547 -6.42 -18.72 13.18
CA LEU A 547 -6.13 -17.46 13.87
C LEU A 547 -4.64 -17.16 14.01
N SER A 548 -3.77 -18.18 14.13
CA SER A 548 -2.31 -17.96 14.18
C SER A 548 -1.75 -17.39 12.87
N CYS A 549 -2.43 -17.63 11.75
CA CYS A 549 -2.07 -17.07 10.44
C CYS A 549 -2.82 -15.78 10.11
N ASP A 550 -3.69 -15.30 11.00
CA ASP A 550 -4.48 -14.11 10.78
C ASP A 550 -3.84 -12.91 11.48
N PRO A 551 -3.28 -11.94 10.72
CA PRO A 551 -2.56 -10.81 11.31
C PRO A 551 -3.44 -9.98 12.24
N TYR A 552 -4.76 -10.00 12.07
CA TYR A 552 -5.70 -9.27 12.92
C TYR A 552 -5.72 -9.77 14.37
N TRP A 553 -5.57 -11.08 14.57
CA TRP A 553 -5.72 -11.72 15.87
C TRP A 553 -4.40 -11.98 16.59
N HIS A 554 -3.27 -11.59 15.99
CA HIS A 554 -1.96 -11.81 16.56
C HIS A 554 -1.83 -11.19 17.96
N GLN A 555 -2.29 -9.94 18.13
CA GLN A 555 -2.35 -9.27 19.44
C GLN A 555 -3.24 -9.97 20.48
N PHE A 556 -4.23 -10.75 20.05
CA PHE A 556 -5.17 -11.46 20.92
C PHE A 556 -4.82 -12.94 21.10
N GLN A 557 -3.78 -13.44 20.43
CA GLN A 557 -3.47 -14.86 20.39
C GLN A 557 -3.26 -15.45 21.79
N ALA A 558 -2.55 -14.74 22.67
CA ALA A 558 -2.34 -15.15 24.05
C ALA A 558 -3.65 -15.21 24.85
N LEU A 559 -4.52 -14.21 24.71
CA LEU A 559 -5.83 -14.16 25.38
C LEU A 559 -6.74 -15.29 24.90
N ILE A 560 -6.77 -15.56 23.59
CA ILE A 560 -7.55 -16.65 23.02
C ILE A 560 -7.03 -18.00 23.52
N LEU A 561 -5.71 -18.21 23.53
CA LEU A 561 -5.10 -19.44 24.04
C LEU A 561 -5.43 -19.67 25.52
N VAL A 562 -5.35 -18.63 26.35
CA VAL A 562 -5.71 -18.70 27.77
C VAL A 562 -7.20 -19.00 27.94
N ALA A 563 -8.07 -18.32 27.20
CA ALA A 563 -9.51 -18.56 27.25
C ALA A 563 -9.86 -20.00 26.85
N VAL A 564 -9.26 -20.49 25.76
CA VAL A 564 -9.42 -21.88 25.29
C VAL A 564 -8.93 -22.88 26.34
N LEU A 565 -7.73 -22.68 26.88
CA LEU A 565 -7.18 -23.55 27.93
C LEU A 565 -8.12 -23.59 29.14
N ALA A 566 -8.62 -22.42 29.56
CA ALA A 566 -9.60 -22.33 30.64
C ALA A 566 -10.88 -23.11 30.32
N PHE A 567 -11.43 -23.03 29.10
CA PHE A 567 -12.58 -23.81 28.69
C PHE A 567 -12.31 -25.33 28.67
N VAL A 568 -11.13 -25.76 28.21
CA VAL A 568 -10.72 -27.17 28.21
C VAL A 568 -10.58 -27.69 29.64
N VAL A 569 -9.91 -26.95 30.53
CA VAL A 569 -9.76 -27.31 31.95
C VAL A 569 -11.10 -27.35 32.65
N LEU A 570 -11.96 -26.35 32.42
CA LEU A 570 -13.30 -26.30 33.01
C LEU A 570 -14.17 -27.46 32.50
N GLY A 571 -14.05 -27.79 31.21
CA GLY A 571 -14.65 -28.98 30.60
C GLY A 571 -14.18 -30.28 31.28
N LEU A 572 -12.87 -30.45 31.48
CA LEU A 572 -12.29 -31.60 32.17
C LEU A 572 -12.72 -31.69 33.64
N MET A 573 -12.80 -30.55 34.35
CA MET A 573 -13.27 -30.50 35.74
C MET A 573 -14.74 -30.91 35.83
N LEU A 574 -15.60 -30.37 34.96
CA LEU A 574 -17.00 -30.75 34.88
C LEU A 574 -17.16 -32.24 34.53
N TYR A 575 -16.36 -32.73 33.58
CA TYR A 575 -16.34 -34.14 33.21
C TYR A 575 -16.02 -35.04 34.40
N ARG A 576 -14.91 -34.76 35.11
CA ARG A 576 -14.52 -35.53 36.30
C ARG A 576 -15.60 -35.51 37.37
N ARG A 577 -16.23 -34.35 37.59
CA ARG A 577 -17.29 -34.20 38.59
C ARG A 577 -18.55 -35.00 38.22
N LEU A 578 -18.89 -35.05 36.93
CA LEU A 578 -20.01 -35.86 36.43
C LEU A 578 -19.69 -37.37 36.51
N GLN A 579 -18.45 -37.77 36.22
CA GLN A 579 -18.01 -39.15 36.36
C GLN A 579 -18.09 -39.62 37.82
N GLN A 580 -17.59 -38.82 38.77
CA GLN A 580 -17.68 -39.10 40.21
C GLN A 580 -19.13 -39.28 40.68
N LYS A 581 -20.06 -38.45 40.18
CA LYS A 581 -21.49 -38.61 40.50
C LYS A 581 -22.08 -39.91 39.97
N ARG A 582 -21.68 -40.37 38.78
CA ARG A 582 -22.12 -41.65 38.21
C ARG A 582 -21.56 -42.85 38.98
N GLU A 583 -20.35 -42.74 39.54
CA GLU A 583 -19.77 -43.79 40.38
C GLU A 583 -20.41 -43.86 41.78
N HIS A 584 -20.93 -42.74 42.32
CA HIS A 584 -21.63 -42.69 43.62
C HIS A 584 -23.12 -43.05 43.56
N TYR A 585 -23.75 -42.97 42.39
CA TYR A 585 -25.13 -43.41 42.14
C TYR A 585 -25.17 -44.31 40.89
N PRO A 586 -24.81 -45.60 41.03
CA PRO A 586 -24.77 -46.55 39.91
C PRO A 586 -26.15 -46.83 39.29
#